data_AF-A0A971MTQ2-F1
#
_entry.id   AF-A0A971MTQ2-F1
#
_cell.length_a   1.000
_cell.length_b   1.000
_cell.length_c   1.000
_cell.angle_alpha   90.00
_cell.angle_beta   90.00
_cell.angle_gamma   90.00
#
_symmetry.space_group_name_H-M   'P 1'
#
loop_
_entity.id
_entity.type
_entity.pdbx_description
1 polymer ?
#
loop_
_entity_poly.entity_id
_entity_poly.type
_entity_poly.pdbx_seq_one_letter_code
_entity_poly.pdbx_strand_id
1 'polypeptide(L)'
;MDVNERYSYWEDIAEYDFETANAMLNSGRYLYVVFMCQQAIEKIVKGLFVYYNEEEPPRTHNIINIFEKVHFKNLQSVSDKLEEYRDFLEELLAFYISERYPSYKERLSATVDQTHAQQVLFKAKEVFSWLKSLK
;
A
#
# COMPACT_ATOMS: atom_id res chain seq x y z
N MET A 1 -15.64 -19.23 2.17
CA MET A 1 -14.29 -18.80 2.52
C MET A 1 -14.35 -18.26 3.93
N ASP A 2 -13.56 -18.80 4.85
CA ASP A 2 -13.44 -18.21 6.18
C ASP A 2 -12.65 -16.89 6.14
N VAL A 3 -12.65 -16.17 7.25
CA VAL A 3 -12.00 -14.84 7.36
C VAL A 3 -10.49 -14.90 7.12
N ASN A 4 -9.82 -16.00 7.47
CA ASN A 4 -8.39 -16.17 7.24
C ASN A 4 -8.10 -16.40 5.77
N GLU A 5 -8.90 -17.23 5.09
CA GLU A 5 -8.76 -17.45 3.64
C GLU A 5 -8.97 -16.14 2.86
N ARG A 6 -9.96 -15.33 3.26
CA ARG A 6 -10.19 -14.02 2.63
C ARG A 6 -9.04 -13.06 2.87
N TYR A 7 -8.46 -13.03 4.08
CA TYR A 7 -7.25 -12.24 4.36
C TYR A 7 -6.08 -12.72 3.49
N SER A 8 -5.82 -14.03 3.46
CA SER A 8 -4.69 -14.61 2.72
C SER A 8 -4.78 -14.32 1.22
N TYR A 9 -5.99 -14.31 0.64
CA TYR A 9 -6.17 -13.83 -0.73
C TYR A 9 -5.60 -12.42 -0.94
N TRP A 10 -5.91 -11.47 -0.04
CA TRP A 10 -5.41 -10.09 -0.13
C TRP A 10 -3.91 -9.98 0.13
N GLU A 11 -3.39 -10.78 1.06
CA GLU A 11 -1.97 -10.89 1.36
C GLU A 11 -1.19 -11.40 0.14
N ASP A 12 -1.61 -12.51 -0.47
CA ASP A 12 -0.95 -13.13 -1.62
C ASP A 12 -0.86 -12.15 -2.81
N ILE A 13 -1.95 -11.44 -3.13
CA ILE A 13 -1.95 -10.47 -4.24
C ILE A 13 -1.20 -9.18 -3.91
N ALA A 14 -0.91 -8.90 -2.63
CA ALA A 14 -0.07 -7.79 -2.21
C ALA A 14 1.42 -8.17 -2.25
N GLU A 15 1.77 -9.40 -1.87
CA GLU A 15 3.13 -9.92 -2.01
C GLU A 15 3.55 -10.01 -3.48
N TYR A 16 2.65 -10.49 -4.35
CA TYR A 16 2.87 -10.50 -5.80
C TYR A 16 3.11 -9.09 -6.39
N ASP A 17 2.45 -8.07 -5.85
CA ASP A 17 2.70 -6.68 -6.26
C ASP A 17 4.11 -6.22 -5.89
N PHE A 18 4.64 -6.65 -4.73
CA PHE A 18 6.03 -6.36 -4.37
C PHE A 18 7.02 -7.09 -5.27
N GLU A 19 6.76 -8.35 -5.64
CA GLU A 19 7.59 -9.05 -6.64
C GLU A 19 7.65 -8.26 -7.95
N THR A 20 6.48 -7.78 -8.40
CA THR A 20 6.38 -6.91 -9.57
C THR A 20 7.15 -5.60 -9.38
N ALA A 21 7.06 -4.96 -8.21
CA ALA A 21 7.81 -3.74 -7.89
C ALA A 21 9.34 -3.96 -8.00
N ASN A 22 9.85 -5.09 -7.52
CA ASN A 22 11.27 -5.44 -7.67
C ASN A 22 11.65 -5.65 -9.15
N ALA A 23 10.79 -6.32 -9.93
CA ALA A 23 11.01 -6.49 -11.38
C ALA A 23 11.03 -5.13 -12.11
N MET A 24 10.12 -4.22 -11.76
CA MET A 24 10.08 -2.87 -12.32
C MET A 24 11.36 -2.08 -11.99
N LEU A 25 11.85 -2.20 -10.75
CA LEU A 25 13.09 -1.56 -10.31
C LEU A 25 14.28 -2.04 -11.14
N ASN A 26 14.42 -3.35 -11.32
CA ASN A 26 15.48 -3.96 -12.13
C ASN A 26 15.42 -3.54 -13.60
N SER A 27 14.21 -3.28 -14.11
CA SER A 27 14.00 -2.82 -15.50
C SER A 27 14.15 -1.30 -15.70
N GLY A 28 14.43 -0.54 -14.65
CA GLY A 28 14.51 0.93 -14.71
C GLY A 28 13.16 1.66 -14.78
N ARG A 29 12.06 0.96 -14.49
CA ARG A 29 10.68 1.49 -14.56
C ARG A 29 10.26 2.09 -13.22
N TYR A 30 10.94 3.13 -12.77
CA TYR A 30 10.85 3.64 -11.41
C TYR A 30 9.46 4.13 -10.99
N LEU A 31 8.72 4.80 -11.87
CA LEU A 31 7.34 5.19 -11.59
C LEU A 31 6.44 3.96 -11.28
N TYR A 32 6.66 2.86 -12.01
CA TYR A 32 5.92 1.63 -11.78
C TYR A 32 6.32 0.95 -10.46
N VAL A 33 7.54 1.15 -9.95
CA VAL A 33 7.92 0.66 -8.62
C VAL A 33 7.03 1.30 -7.56
N VAL A 34 6.88 2.62 -7.61
CA VAL A 34 6.06 3.38 -6.65
C VAL A 34 4.59 3.01 -6.76
N PHE A 35 4.08 2.87 -7.99
CA PHE A 35 2.71 2.41 -8.23
C PHE A 35 2.45 1.03 -7.62
N MET A 36 3.34 0.06 -7.86
CA MET A 36 3.18 -1.28 -7.30
C MET A 36 3.30 -1.29 -5.76
N CYS A 37 4.11 -0.40 -5.17
CA CYS A 37 4.15 -0.23 -3.72
C CYS A 37 2.81 0.27 -3.17
N GLN A 38 2.19 1.27 -3.82
CA GLN A 38 0.86 1.74 -3.43
C GLN A 38 -0.17 0.60 -3.47
N GLN A 39 -0.19 -0.17 -4.56
CA GLN A 39 -1.13 -1.27 -4.74
C GLN A 39 -0.94 -2.36 -3.67
N ALA A 40 0.30 -2.75 -3.37
CA ALA A 40 0.61 -3.73 -2.33
C ALA A 40 0.11 -3.27 -0.95
N ILE A 41 0.37 -2.01 -0.58
CA ILE A 41 -0.06 -1.47 0.71
C ILE A 41 -1.60 -1.35 0.78
N GLU A 42 -2.26 -0.89 -0.28
CA GLU A 42 -3.73 -0.81 -0.31
C GLU A 42 -4.35 -2.21 -0.12
N LYS A 43 -3.82 -3.21 -0.82
CA LYS A 43 -4.34 -4.59 -0.77
C LYS A 43 -4.21 -5.20 0.62
N ILE A 44 -3.08 -5.05 1.31
CA ILE A 44 -2.94 -5.62 2.67
C ILE A 44 -3.84 -4.90 3.67
N VAL A 45 -4.06 -3.59 3.53
CA VAL A 45 -5.01 -2.85 4.38
C VAL A 45 -6.45 -3.33 4.12
N LYS A 46 -6.79 -3.64 2.86
CA LYS A 46 -8.07 -4.31 2.53
C LYS A 46 -8.17 -5.70 3.14
N GLY A 47 -7.06 -6.46 3.18
CA GLY A 47 -6.98 -7.73 3.90
C GLY A 47 -7.31 -7.57 5.38
N LEU A 48 -6.68 -6.60 6.07
CA LEU A 48 -6.97 -6.28 7.47
C LEU A 48 -8.44 -5.89 7.69
N PHE A 49 -9.00 -5.07 6.79
CA PHE A 49 -10.41 -4.69 6.86
C PHE A 49 -11.31 -5.92 6.79
N VAL A 50 -11.09 -6.81 5.83
CA VAL A 50 -11.85 -8.06 5.72
C VAL A 50 -11.69 -8.92 6.96
N TYR A 51 -10.48 -8.96 7.54
CA TYR A 51 -10.20 -9.78 8.71
C TYR A 51 -10.91 -9.31 9.98
N TYR A 52 -10.93 -7.99 10.22
CA TYR A 52 -11.52 -7.41 11.44
C TYR A 52 -13.01 -7.09 11.32
N ASN A 53 -13.48 -6.74 10.13
CA ASN A 53 -14.87 -6.31 9.94
C ASN A 53 -15.76 -7.45 9.38
N GLU A 54 -15.16 -8.52 8.84
CA GLU A 54 -15.85 -9.64 8.18
C GLU A 54 -16.72 -9.24 6.96
N GLU A 55 -16.55 -8.03 6.42
CA GLU A 55 -17.26 -7.48 5.26
C GLU A 55 -16.31 -7.17 4.09
N GLU A 56 -16.86 -6.75 2.95
CA GLU A 56 -16.06 -6.35 1.79
C GLU A 56 -15.49 -4.94 1.95
N PRO A 57 -14.24 -4.69 1.53
CA PRO A 57 -13.61 -3.38 1.72
C PRO A 57 -14.30 -2.29 0.88
N PRO A 58 -14.29 -1.03 1.34
CA PRO A 58 -14.88 0.07 0.61
C PRO A 58 -14.19 0.26 -0.76
N ARG A 59 -14.99 0.68 -1.75
CA ARG A 59 -14.52 0.96 -3.12
C ARG A 59 -13.79 2.31 -3.20
N THR A 60 -12.61 2.38 -2.61
CA THR A 60 -11.71 3.53 -2.61
C THR A 60 -10.25 3.07 -2.71
N HIS A 61 -9.37 4.00 -3.07
CA HIS A 61 -7.91 3.81 -3.14
C HIS A 61 -7.16 4.62 -2.07
N ASN A 62 -7.89 5.38 -1.26
CA ASN A 62 -7.28 6.09 -0.14
C ASN A 62 -7.02 5.08 0.99
N ILE A 63 -5.75 4.70 1.16
CA ILE A 63 -5.28 3.70 2.12
C ILE A 63 -5.68 4.09 3.55
N ILE A 64 -5.47 5.36 3.92
CA ILE A 64 -5.81 5.88 5.25
C ILE A 64 -7.30 5.71 5.53
N ASN A 65 -8.16 6.09 4.58
CA ASN A 65 -9.62 5.97 4.73
C ASN A 65 -10.09 4.51 4.88
N ILE A 66 -9.36 3.53 4.32
CA ILE A 66 -9.67 2.11 4.51
C ILE A 66 -9.21 1.70 5.91
N PHE A 67 -7.98 2.07 6.29
CA PHE A 67 -7.36 1.73 7.55
C PHE A 67 -8.15 2.25 8.76
N GLU A 68 -8.62 3.50 8.72
CA GLU A 68 -9.41 4.11 9.80
C GLU A 68 -10.77 3.44 10.02
N LYS A 69 -11.25 2.64 9.05
CA LYS A 69 -12.50 1.87 9.18
C LYS A 69 -12.30 0.45 9.71
N VAL A 70 -11.05 0.04 9.95
CA VAL A 70 -10.74 -1.29 10.48
C VAL A 70 -11.04 -1.32 11.99
N HIS A 71 -11.80 -2.32 12.44
CA HIS A 71 -12.17 -2.48 13.85
C HIS A 71 -11.07 -3.15 14.69
N PHE A 72 -9.91 -2.49 14.81
CA PHE A 72 -8.80 -2.99 15.61
C PHE A 72 -9.17 -3.14 17.10
N LYS A 73 -8.68 -4.23 17.72
CA LYS A 73 -8.88 -4.50 19.16
C LYS A 73 -8.02 -3.60 20.07
N ASN A 74 -6.87 -3.13 19.58
CA ASN A 74 -5.94 -2.26 20.33
C ASN A 74 -5.65 -0.97 19.53
N LEU A 75 -6.50 0.05 19.72
CA LEU A 75 -6.47 1.27 18.90
C LEU A 75 -5.27 2.19 19.19
N GLN A 76 -4.79 2.24 20.44
CA GLN A 76 -3.78 3.24 20.82
C GLN A 76 -2.44 3.00 20.12
N SER A 77 -1.88 1.79 20.24
CA SER A 77 -0.59 1.46 19.60
C SER A 77 -0.67 1.49 18.07
N VAL A 78 -1.85 1.27 17.51
CA VAL A 78 -2.09 1.32 16.07
C VAL A 78 -2.12 2.77 15.59
N SER A 79 -2.76 3.67 16.35
CA SER A 79 -2.84 5.09 16.01
C SER A 79 -1.48 5.78 15.99
N ASP A 80 -0.63 5.52 17.00
CA ASP A 80 0.70 6.15 17.08
C ASP A 80 1.57 5.77 15.88
N LYS A 81 1.50 4.50 15.47
CA LYS A 81 2.27 3.99 14.34
C LYS A 81 1.68 4.36 12.97
N LEU A 82 0.36 4.52 12.89
CA LEU A 82 -0.28 5.09 11.70
C LEU A 82 0.20 6.52 11.45
N GLU A 83 0.31 7.33 12.50
CA GLU A 83 0.76 8.72 12.38
C GLU A 83 2.22 8.80 11.90
N GLU A 84 3.09 7.89 12.34
CA GLU A 84 4.47 7.76 11.84
C GLU A 84 4.53 7.52 10.32
N TYR A 85 3.54 6.80 9.77
CA TYR A 85 3.49 6.44 8.36
C TYR A 85 2.55 7.31 7.51
N ARG A 86 1.83 8.26 8.11
CA ARG A 86 0.79 9.05 7.44
C ARG A 86 1.31 9.74 6.19
N ASP A 87 2.40 10.50 6.31
CA ASP A 87 3.01 11.25 5.19
C ASP A 87 3.38 10.33 4.02
N PHE A 88 3.92 9.14 4.33
CA PHE A 88 4.27 8.15 3.31
C PHE A 88 3.04 7.54 2.63
N LEU A 89 1.96 7.28 3.37
CA LEU A 89 0.71 6.77 2.79
C LEU A 89 0.04 7.82 1.90
N GLU A 90 0.13 9.11 2.25
CA GLU A 90 -0.35 10.23 1.44
C GLU A 90 0.46 10.39 0.15
N GLU A 91 1.78 10.25 0.25
CA GLU A 91 2.68 10.23 -0.91
C GLU A 91 2.28 9.12 -1.89
N LEU A 92 2.09 7.88 -1.42
CA LEU A 92 1.66 6.76 -2.26
C LEU A 92 0.32 7.04 -2.96
N LEU A 93 -0.64 7.67 -2.28
CA LEU A 93 -1.92 8.05 -2.86
C LEU A 93 -1.77 9.06 -4.01
N ALA A 94 -0.85 10.02 -3.89
CA ALA A 94 -0.59 11.00 -4.95
C ALA A 94 -0.09 10.32 -6.23
N PHE A 95 0.78 9.31 -6.10
CA PHE A 95 1.25 8.51 -7.22
C PHE A 95 0.14 7.70 -7.89
N TYR A 96 -0.80 7.14 -7.13
CA TYR A 96 -1.96 6.44 -7.69
C TYR A 96 -2.85 7.36 -8.54
N ILE A 97 -3.11 8.58 -8.07
CA ILE A 97 -3.89 9.59 -8.82
C ILE A 97 -3.17 9.97 -10.12
N SER A 98 -1.83 10.00 -10.10
CA SER A 98 -1.04 10.44 -11.25
C SER A 98 -1.12 9.53 -12.46
N GLU A 99 -1.32 8.23 -12.28
CA GLU A 99 -1.48 7.31 -13.41
C GLU A 99 -2.76 7.57 -14.21
N ARG A 100 -3.77 8.17 -13.57
CA ARG A 100 -5.07 8.48 -14.19
C ARG A 100 -5.01 9.71 -15.09
N TYR A 101 -3.96 10.54 -14.98
CA TYR A 101 -3.83 11.79 -15.73
C TYR A 101 -2.46 11.90 -16.42
N PRO A 102 -2.40 11.83 -17.76
CA PRO A 102 -1.13 11.84 -18.51
C PRO A 102 -0.21 13.02 -18.18
N SER A 103 -0.76 14.21 -17.95
CA SER A 103 0.00 15.41 -17.59
C SER A 103 0.59 15.39 -16.18
N TYR A 104 0.03 14.59 -15.27
CA TYR A 104 0.62 14.32 -13.95
C TYR A 104 1.68 13.24 -14.03
N LYS A 105 1.41 12.19 -14.83
CA LYS A 105 2.36 11.10 -15.07
C LYS A 105 3.71 11.60 -15.59
N GLU A 106 3.72 12.52 -16.56
CA GLU A 106 4.95 13.11 -17.09
C GLU A 106 5.73 13.88 -16.01
N ARG A 107 5.04 14.73 -15.24
CA ARG A 107 5.66 15.51 -14.16
C ARG A 107 6.25 14.64 -13.07
N LEU A 108 5.53 13.60 -12.63
CA LEU A 108 6.01 12.70 -11.58
C LEU A 108 7.07 11.71 -12.10
N SER A 109 6.99 11.30 -13.36
CA SER A 109 8.06 10.51 -13.96
C SER A 109 9.40 11.24 -13.99
N ALA A 110 9.38 12.58 -14.06
CA ALA A 110 10.58 13.41 -13.98
C ALA A 110 11.12 13.58 -12.55
N THR A 111 10.31 13.29 -11.52
CA THR A 111 10.72 13.39 -10.10
C THR A 111 11.12 12.05 -9.49
N VAL A 112 10.67 10.93 -10.06
CA VAL A 112 10.96 9.58 -9.56
C VAL A 112 12.20 9.01 -10.24
N ASP A 113 13.35 9.13 -9.58
CA ASP A 113 14.59 8.47 -9.99
C ASP A 113 14.77 7.09 -9.34
N GLN A 114 15.90 6.44 -9.64
CA GLN A 114 16.23 5.13 -9.09
C GLN A 114 16.32 5.13 -7.56
N THR A 115 16.96 6.16 -6.99
CA THR A 115 17.20 6.29 -5.56
C THR A 115 15.89 6.43 -4.82
N HIS A 116 15.01 7.30 -5.31
CA HIS A 116 13.69 7.52 -4.75
C HIS A 116 12.83 6.25 -4.84
N ALA A 117 12.82 5.56 -5.99
CA ALA A 117 12.09 4.30 -6.12
C ALA A 117 12.60 3.21 -5.16
N GLN A 118 13.92 3.13 -4.92
CA GLN A 118 14.48 2.21 -3.92
C GLN A 118 14.05 2.58 -2.50
N GLN A 119 14.05 3.86 -2.15
CA GLN A 119 13.61 4.35 -0.84
C GLN A 119 12.13 4.04 -0.60
N VAL A 120 11.27 4.32 -1.59
CA VAL A 120 9.84 4.02 -1.53
C VAL A 120 9.63 2.52 -1.37
N LEU A 121 10.30 1.69 -2.17
CA LEU A 121 10.18 0.22 -2.08
C LEU A 121 10.63 -0.30 -0.71
N PHE A 122 11.72 0.23 -0.16
CA PHE A 122 12.20 -0.14 1.17
C PHE A 122 11.18 0.23 2.25
N LYS A 123 10.71 1.48 2.25
CA LYS A 123 9.73 1.97 3.24
C LYS A 123 8.39 1.24 3.11
N ALA A 124 7.94 0.94 1.90
CA ALA A 124 6.75 0.14 1.66
C ALA A 124 6.88 -1.26 2.27
N LYS A 125 8.02 -1.95 2.12
CA LYS A 125 8.24 -3.27 2.76
C LYS A 125 8.23 -3.18 4.28
N GLU A 126 8.75 -2.11 4.87
CA GLU A 126 8.68 -1.84 6.31
C GLU A 126 7.23 -1.69 6.78
N VAL A 127 6.45 -0.81 6.13
CA VAL A 127 5.03 -0.58 6.43
C VAL A 127 4.23 -1.86 6.23
N PHE A 128 4.48 -2.62 5.17
CA PHE A 128 3.82 -3.90 4.91
C PHE A 128 4.06 -4.91 6.03
N SER A 129 5.29 -4.99 6.53
CA SER A 129 5.64 -5.88 7.65
C SER A 129 4.91 -5.49 8.93
N TRP A 130 4.80 -4.18 9.19
CA TRP A 130 3.97 -3.68 10.29
C TRP A 130 2.50 -4.05 10.09
N LEU A 131 1.92 -3.81 8.92
CA LEU A 131 0.52 -4.14 8.63
C LEU A 131 0.23 -5.63 8.79
N LYS A 132 1.12 -6.51 8.35
CA LYS A 132 1.01 -7.97 8.57
C LYS A 132 0.99 -8.34 10.05
N SER A 133 1.74 -7.62 10.88
CA SER A 133 1.77 -7.86 12.33
C SER A 133 0.47 -7.48 13.05
N LEU A 134 -0.46 -6.80 12.36
CA LEU A 134 -1.75 -6.39 12.94
C LEU A 134 -2.85 -7.44 12.82
N LYS A 135 -2.64 -8.55 12.10
CA LYS A 135 -3.58 -9.68 12.06
C LYS A 135 -3.52 -10.50 13.35
#